data_AF-A0A2V5NPX6-F1
#
_entry.id   AF-A0A2V5NPX6-F1
#
_cell.length_a   1.000
_cell.length_b   1.000
_cell.length_c   1.000
_cell.angle_alpha   90.00
_cell.angle_beta   90.00
_cell.angle_gamma   90.00
#
_symmetry.space_group_name_H-M   'P 1'
#
loop_
_entity.id
_entity.type
_entity.pdbx_description
1 polymer ?
#
loop_
_entity_poly.entity_id
_entity_poly.type
_entity_poly.pdbx_seq_one_letter_code
_entity_poly.pdbx_strand_id
1 'polypeptide(L)'
;MKWLFALLLALAIFGGAAYFTYNVLFKQEIAVQKEQRGEIPATPVPDISLPEFQAAAKLRQEGKLVEARDALTTFIQKYPSSQHFEEAKDLLGAVNVDLLFSPVPSPEKEEYVVKKGDVIARVAQKM
;
A
#
# COMPACT_ATOMS: atom_id res chain seq x y z
N MET A 1 2.98 55.02 -47.76
CA MET A 1 4.24 54.98 -46.99
C MET A 1 4.08 55.49 -45.55
N LYS A 2 3.72 56.76 -45.29
CA LYS A 2 3.69 57.34 -43.93
C LYS A 2 2.75 56.64 -42.92
N TRP A 3 1.55 56.24 -43.37
CA TRP A 3 0.58 55.51 -42.54
C TRP A 3 1.00 54.09 -42.18
N LEU A 4 1.77 53.43 -43.05
CA LEU A 4 2.32 52.10 -42.77
C LEU A 4 3.35 52.16 -41.64
N PHE A 5 4.19 53.20 -41.64
CA PHE A 5 5.13 53.47 -40.55
C PHE A 5 4.43 53.80 -39.23
N ALA A 6 3.36 54.59 -39.27
CA ALA A 6 2.57 54.90 -38.07
C ALA A 6 1.92 53.64 -37.47
N LEU A 7 1.43 52.73 -38.32
CA LEU A 7 0.80 51.47 -37.87
C LEU A 7 1.85 50.50 -37.29
N LEU A 8 3.03 50.41 -37.91
CA LEU A 8 4.15 49.63 -37.37
C LEU A 8 4.64 50.17 -36.02
N LEU A 9 4.73 51.49 -35.88
CA LEU A 9 5.12 52.13 -34.62
C LEU A 9 4.08 51.87 -33.52
N ALA A 10 2.80 51.97 -33.84
CA ALA A 10 1.72 51.65 -32.91
C ALA A 10 1.78 50.18 -32.47
N LEU A 11 1.97 49.24 -33.41
CA LEU A 11 2.10 47.82 -33.11
C LEU A 11 3.31 47.53 -32.21
N ALA A 12 4.44 48.20 -32.45
CA ALA A 12 5.64 48.04 -31.64
C ALA A 12 5.44 48.55 -30.20
N ILE A 13 4.77 49.70 -30.03
CA ILE A 13 4.52 50.28 -28.70
C ILE A 13 3.47 49.46 -27.94
N PHE A 14 2.32 49.16 -28.55
CA PHE A 14 1.26 48.38 -27.91
C PHE A 14 1.66 46.92 -27.70
N GLY A 15 2.33 46.30 -28.69
CA GLY A 15 2.85 44.95 -28.58
C GLY A 15 3.95 44.82 -27.53
N GLY A 16 4.87 45.80 -27.47
CA GLY A 16 5.90 45.86 -26.44
C GLY A 16 5.33 46.04 -25.04
N ALA A 17 4.36 46.95 -24.88
CA ALA A 17 3.67 47.15 -23.61
C ALA A 17 2.90 45.89 -23.17
N ALA A 18 2.14 45.25 -24.07
CA ALA A 18 1.42 44.02 -23.76
C ALA A 18 2.36 42.87 -23.37
N TYR A 19 3.47 42.70 -24.09
CA TYR A 19 4.49 41.69 -23.80
C TYR A 19 5.15 41.93 -22.43
N PHE A 20 5.52 43.17 -22.13
CA PHE A 20 6.14 43.53 -20.86
C PHE A 20 5.18 43.30 -19.68
N THR A 21 3.92 43.73 -19.83
CA THR A 21 2.90 43.56 -18.79
C THR A 21 2.61 42.08 -18.53
N TYR A 22 2.52 41.26 -19.59
CA TYR A 22 2.35 39.80 -19.49
C TYR A 22 3.54 39.12 -18.79
N ASN A 23 4.77 39.52 -19.14
CA ASN A 23 5.98 38.88 -18.63
C ASN A 23 6.32 39.29 -17.18
N VAL A 24 5.99 40.51 -16.76
CA VAL A 24 6.34 41.02 -15.42
C VAL A 24 5.22 40.79 -14.40
N LEU A 25 3.96 41.07 -14.74
CA LEU A 25 2.85 40.99 -13.78
C LEU A 25 2.15 39.63 -13.80
N PHE A 26 1.75 39.15 -14.98
CA PHE A 26 0.91 37.95 -15.08
C PHE A 26 1.68 36.63 -14.88
N LYS A 27 2.97 36.56 -15.25
CA LYS A 27 3.79 35.36 -14.99
C LYS A 27 3.89 35.00 -13.52
N GLN A 28 3.98 36.00 -12.64
CA GLN A 28 4.09 35.77 -11.19
C GLN A 28 2.76 35.27 -10.61
N GLU A 29 1.63 35.88 -10.99
CA GLU A 29 0.31 35.41 -10.55
C GLU A 29 -0.03 34.01 -11.07
N ILE A 30 0.35 33.68 -12.31
CA ILE A 30 0.15 32.34 -12.88
C ILE A 30 1.04 31.31 -12.16
N ALA A 31 2.27 31.66 -11.80
CA ALA A 31 3.16 30.77 -11.03
C ALA A 31 2.63 30.55 -9.60
N VAL A 32 2.20 31.62 -8.91
CA VAL A 32 1.60 31.53 -7.57
C VAL A 32 0.28 30.77 -7.60
N GLN A 33 -0.57 30.99 -8.61
CA GLN A 33 -1.77 30.17 -8.79
C GLN A 33 -1.44 28.72 -9.12
N LYS A 34 -0.35 28.43 -9.84
CA LYS A 34 0.07 27.06 -10.13
C LYS A 34 0.62 26.35 -8.88
N GLU A 35 1.26 27.09 -7.98
CA GLU A 35 1.68 26.63 -6.66
C GLU A 35 0.48 26.45 -5.71
N GLN A 36 -0.51 27.35 -5.75
CA GLN A 36 -1.73 27.29 -4.92
C GLN A 36 -2.77 26.28 -5.43
N ARG A 37 -2.82 25.99 -6.74
CA ARG A 37 -3.80 25.08 -7.37
C ARG A 37 -3.43 23.60 -7.24
N GLY A 38 -2.39 23.27 -6.47
CA GLY A 38 -2.23 21.93 -5.93
C GLY A 38 -1.61 20.95 -6.90
N GLU A 39 -0.29 20.84 -6.81
CA GLU A 39 0.32 19.53 -6.66
C GLU A 39 1.16 19.63 -5.41
N ILE A 40 0.51 19.52 -4.24
CA ILE A 40 1.22 18.91 -3.12
C ILE A 40 1.53 17.51 -3.69
N PRO A 41 2.79 17.16 -4.01
CA PRO A 41 3.07 15.78 -4.33
C PRO A 41 2.52 15.04 -3.12
N ALA A 42 1.49 14.21 -3.32
CA ALA A 42 0.96 13.40 -2.25
C ALA A 42 2.15 12.59 -1.80
N THR A 43 2.81 13.03 -0.73
CA THR A 43 3.92 12.29 -0.15
C THR A 43 3.30 10.94 0.08
N PRO A 44 3.80 9.87 -0.56
CA PRO A 44 3.20 8.56 -0.44
C PRO A 44 3.10 8.33 1.06
N VAL A 45 1.86 8.24 1.56
CA VAL A 45 1.62 8.10 3.00
C VAL A 45 2.53 6.96 3.41
N PRO A 46 3.54 7.21 4.28
CA PRO A 46 4.51 6.18 4.61
C PRO A 46 3.71 4.98 5.08
N ASP A 47 3.81 3.86 4.36
CA ASP A 47 3.04 2.69 4.72
C ASP A 47 3.66 2.11 5.99
N ILE A 48 3.13 2.55 7.13
CA ILE A 48 3.55 2.15 8.47
C ILE A 48 3.39 0.62 8.62
N SER A 49 2.51 0.00 7.83
CA SER A 49 2.19 -1.42 7.87
C SER A 49 3.20 -2.28 7.09
N LEU A 50 3.86 -1.72 6.07
CA LEU A 50 4.84 -2.42 5.22
C LEU A 50 5.96 -3.15 5.99
N PRO A 51 6.66 -2.55 6.97
CA PRO A 51 7.71 -3.25 7.70
C PRO A 51 7.19 -4.41 8.56
N GLU A 52 6.01 -4.26 9.16
CA GLU A 52 5.38 -5.31 9.97
C GLU A 52 4.89 -6.47 9.10
N PHE A 53 4.32 -6.18 7.93
CA PHE A 53 3.95 -7.18 6.94
C PHE A 53 5.16 -7.95 6.43
N GLN A 54 6.25 -7.26 6.08
CA GLN A 54 7.49 -7.89 5.63
C GLN A 54 8.15 -8.75 6.72
N ALA A 55 8.10 -8.31 7.98
CA ALA A 55 8.59 -9.12 9.10
C ALA A 55 7.81 -10.43 9.22
N ALA A 56 6.47 -10.38 9.12
CA ALA A 56 5.63 -11.57 9.13
C ALA A 56 5.90 -12.49 7.92
N ALA A 57 6.11 -11.93 6.73
CA ALA A 57 6.48 -12.69 5.54
C ALA A 57 7.85 -13.38 5.68
N LYS A 58 8.82 -12.74 6.35
CA LYS A 58 10.12 -13.35 6.65
C LYS A 58 10.01 -14.53 7.61
N LEU A 59 9.18 -14.43 8.65
CA LEU A 59 8.93 -15.55 9.58
C LEU A 59 8.40 -16.79 8.85
N ARG A 60 7.54 -16.58 7.83
CA ARG A 60 7.09 -17.67 6.96
C ARG A 60 8.25 -18.28 6.17
N GLN A 61 9.12 -17.46 5.56
CA GLN A 61 10.29 -17.95 4.82
C GLN A 61 11.29 -18.70 5.70
N GLU A 62 11.41 -18.31 6.97
CA GLU A 62 12.23 -19.00 7.97
C GLU A 62 11.60 -20.32 8.46
N GLY A 63 10.38 -20.66 8.02
CA GLY A 63 9.67 -21.87 8.43
C GLY A 63 9.03 -21.80 9.81
N LYS A 64 9.02 -20.63 10.45
CA LYS A 64 8.40 -20.41 11.77
C LYS A 64 6.90 -20.16 11.63
N LEU A 65 6.17 -21.21 11.24
CA LEU A 65 4.75 -21.11 10.87
C LEU A 65 3.85 -20.58 12.00
N VAL A 66 4.12 -20.96 13.25
CA VAL A 66 3.33 -20.49 14.42
C VAL A 66 3.54 -18.99 14.64
N GLU A 67 4.78 -18.53 14.65
CA GLU A 67 5.13 -17.11 14.80
C GLU A 67 4.60 -16.27 13.63
N ALA A 68 4.69 -16.80 12.40
CA ALA A 68 4.16 -16.16 11.21
C ALA A 68 2.64 -15.97 11.29
N ARG A 69 1.90 -16.99 11.74
CA ARG A 69 0.45 -16.92 11.97
C ARG A 69 0.10 -15.84 12.99
N ASP A 70 0.78 -15.83 14.13
CA ASP A 70 0.49 -14.90 15.21
C ASP A 70 0.83 -13.45 14.82
N ALA A 71 1.93 -13.23 14.09
CA ALA A 71 2.32 -11.94 13.53
C ALA A 71 1.33 -11.43 12.47
N LEU A 72 0.89 -12.28 11.54
CA LEU A 72 -0.12 -11.93 10.53
C LEU A 72 -1.48 -11.64 11.16
N THR A 73 -1.87 -12.40 12.18
CA THR A 73 -3.11 -12.15 12.93
C THR A 73 -3.07 -10.80 13.64
N THR A 74 -1.95 -10.49 14.30
CA THR A 74 -1.73 -9.20 14.95
C THR A 74 -1.74 -8.05 13.94
N PHE A 75 -1.11 -8.24 12.78
CA PHE A 75 -1.09 -7.27 11.69
C PHE A 75 -2.51 -6.91 11.21
N ILE A 76 -3.33 -7.92 10.95
CA ILE A 76 -4.73 -7.76 10.50
C ILE A 76 -5.56 -7.00 11.54
N GLN A 77 -5.36 -7.29 12.83
CA GLN A 77 -6.06 -6.61 13.91
C GLN A 77 -5.61 -5.16 14.08
N LYS A 78 -4.31 -4.89 13.92
CA LYS A 78 -3.71 -3.57 14.12
C LYS A 78 -3.94 -2.64 12.93
N TYR A 79 -4.00 -3.19 11.72
CA TYR A 79 -4.13 -2.43 10.47
C TYR A 79 -5.29 -2.89 9.58
N PRO A 80 -6.55 -2.75 10.03
CA PRO A 80 -7.72 -3.17 9.27
C PRO A 80 -7.95 -2.38 7.97
N SER A 81 -7.36 -1.17 7.86
CA SER A 81 -7.46 -0.31 6.68
C SER A 81 -6.14 -0.23 5.88
N SER A 82 -5.19 -1.14 6.12
CA SER A 82 -3.94 -1.17 5.36
C SER A 82 -4.15 -1.62 3.93
N GLN A 83 -3.29 -1.16 3.03
CA GLN A 83 -3.27 -1.60 1.64
C GLN A 83 -2.94 -3.10 1.51
N HIS A 84 -2.17 -3.64 2.47
CA HIS A 84 -1.77 -5.06 2.52
C HIS A 84 -2.71 -5.94 3.34
N PHE A 85 -3.91 -5.46 3.71
CA PHE A 85 -4.85 -6.22 4.52
C PHE A 85 -5.29 -7.54 3.87
N GLU A 86 -5.68 -7.49 2.59
CA GLU A 86 -6.09 -8.69 1.85
C GLU A 86 -4.91 -9.63 1.61
N GLU A 87 -3.74 -9.10 1.25
CA GLU A 87 -2.52 -9.90 1.10
C GLU A 87 -2.12 -10.60 2.41
N ALA A 88 -2.29 -9.93 3.57
CA ALA A 88 -2.04 -10.52 4.87
C ALA A 88 -3.03 -11.65 5.20
N LYS A 89 -4.29 -11.53 4.79
CA LYS A 89 -5.29 -12.59 4.95
C LYS A 89 -4.98 -13.79 4.05
N ASP A 90 -4.60 -13.55 2.81
CA ASP A 90 -4.20 -14.63 1.89
C ASP A 90 -2.96 -15.37 2.41
N LEU A 91 -1.95 -14.63 2.88
CA LEU A 91 -0.77 -15.21 3.51
C LEU A 91 -1.12 -15.98 4.80
N LEU A 92 -2.01 -15.44 5.63
CA LEU A 92 -2.46 -16.13 6.84
C LEU A 92 -3.18 -17.43 6.50
N GLY A 93 -4.02 -17.43 5.47
CA GLY A 93 -4.68 -18.63 4.94
C GLY A 93 -3.67 -19.68 4.49
N ALA A 94 -2.66 -19.27 3.71
CA ALA A 94 -1.60 -20.17 3.27
C ALA A 94 -0.78 -20.73 4.45
N VAL A 95 -0.41 -19.89 5.42
CA VAL A 95 0.30 -20.32 6.63
C VAL A 95 -0.55 -21.29 7.45
N ASN A 96 -1.86 -21.09 7.55
CA ASN A 96 -2.76 -22.01 8.26
C ASN A 96 -2.85 -23.38 7.56
N VAL A 97 -2.87 -23.40 6.22
CA VAL A 97 -2.82 -24.64 5.45
C VAL A 97 -1.49 -25.36 5.65
N ASP A 98 -0.38 -24.63 5.52
CA ASP A 98 0.97 -25.15 5.76
C ASP A 98 1.08 -25.68 7.20
N LEU A 99 0.54 -24.94 8.17
CA LEU A 99 0.51 -25.35 9.57
C LEU A 99 -0.33 -26.61 9.71
N LEU A 100 -1.53 -26.71 9.13
CA LEU A 100 -2.43 -27.87 9.21
C LEU A 100 -1.78 -29.17 8.71
N PHE A 101 -1.02 -29.12 7.62
CA PHE A 101 -0.34 -30.29 7.07
C PHE A 101 1.06 -30.53 7.65
N SER A 102 1.63 -29.57 8.38
CA SER A 102 2.93 -29.74 9.03
C SER A 102 2.86 -30.72 10.22
N PRO A 103 3.97 -31.38 10.58
CA PRO A 103 4.08 -32.15 11.82
C PRO A 103 4.27 -31.26 13.06
N VAL A 104 4.17 -29.93 12.92
CA VAL A 104 4.35 -29.01 14.05
C VAL A 104 3.22 -29.25 15.06
N PRO A 105 3.55 -29.47 16.35
CA PRO A 105 2.55 -29.61 17.38
C PRO A 105 1.80 -28.27 17.52
N SER A 106 0.51 -28.30 17.24
CA SER A 106 -0.39 -27.17 17.41
C SER A 106 -1.51 -27.57 18.38
N PRO A 107 -2.04 -26.66 19.19
CA PRO A 107 -3.12 -26.97 20.15
C PRO A 107 -4.34 -27.65 19.51
N GLU A 108 -4.60 -27.36 18.23
CA GLU A 108 -5.72 -27.89 17.45
C GLU A 108 -5.44 -29.28 16.85
N LYS A 109 -4.23 -29.82 17.02
CA LYS A 109 -3.83 -31.13 16.50
C LYS A 109 -3.45 -32.06 17.62
N GLU A 110 -4.28 -33.09 17.78
CA GLU A 110 -3.97 -34.21 18.64
C GLU A 110 -3.57 -35.41 17.78
N GLU A 111 -2.35 -35.91 18.01
CA GLU A 111 -1.85 -37.10 17.33
C GLU A 111 -2.37 -38.35 18.04
N TYR A 112 -3.28 -39.08 17.39
CA TYR A 112 -3.82 -40.32 17.94
C TYR A 112 -3.20 -41.54 17.27
N VAL A 113 -2.44 -42.32 18.04
CA VAL A 113 -1.90 -43.62 17.58
C VAL A 113 -2.97 -44.69 17.74
N VAL A 114 -3.50 -45.17 16.61
CA VAL A 114 -4.55 -46.21 16.56
C VAL A 114 -4.04 -47.51 17.16
N LYS A 115 -4.80 -48.09 18.08
CA LYS A 115 -4.51 -49.38 18.72
C LYS A 115 -5.42 -50.47 18.15
N LYS A 116 -4.97 -51.73 18.26
CA LYS A 116 -5.74 -52.89 17.80
C LYS A 116 -7.11 -52.92 18.51
N GLY A 117 -8.19 -52.87 17.74
CA GLY A 117 -9.57 -52.88 18.24
C GLY A 117 -10.25 -51.50 18.29
N ASP A 118 -9.55 -50.44 17.90
CA ASP A 118 -10.16 -49.13 17.69
C ASP A 118 -11.05 -49.11 16.45
N VAL A 119 -12.12 -48.36 16.54
CA VAL A 119 -13.08 -48.12 15.45
C VAL A 119 -13.20 -46.63 15.28
N ILE A 120 -13.19 -46.13 14.04
CA ILE A 120 -13.19 -44.69 13.71
C ILE A 120 -14.25 -43.92 14.52
N ALA A 121 -15.47 -44.45 14.60
CA ALA A 121 -16.57 -43.84 15.35
C ALA A 121 -16.29 -43.68 16.85
N ARG A 122 -15.57 -44.62 17.47
CA ARG A 122 -15.23 -44.60 18.90
C ARG A 122 -14.07 -43.66 19.20
N VAL A 123 -13.15 -43.52 18.25
CA VAL A 123 -12.02 -42.56 18.33
C VAL A 123 -12.56 -41.14 18.15
N ALA A 124 -13.43 -40.91 17.16
CA ALA A 124 -14.04 -39.61 16.91
C ALA A 124 -14.95 -39.09 18.03
N GLN A 125 -15.46 -39.97 18.92
CA GLN A 125 -16.19 -39.56 20.12
C GLN A 125 -15.29 -39.20 21.31
N LYS A 126 -14.01 -39.60 21.27
CA LYS A 126 -13.04 -39.36 22.33
C LYS A 126 -12.21 -38.10 22.11
N MET A 127 -12.07 -37.69 20.86
CA MET A 127 -11.46 -36.43 20.41
C MET A 127 -12.55 -35.36 20.35
#